data_AF-A0A954KXT2-F1
#
_entry.id   AF-A0A954KXT2-F1
#
_cell.length_a   1.000
_cell.length_b   1.000
_cell.length_c   1.000
_cell.angle_alpha   90.00
_cell.angle_beta   90.00
_cell.angle_gamma   90.00
#
_symmetry.space_group_name_H-M   'P 1'
#
loop_
_entity.id
_entity.type
_entity.pdbx_description
1 polymer ?
#
loop_
_entity_poly.entity_id
_entity_poly.type
_entity_poly.pdbx_seq_one_letter_code
_entity_poly.pdbx_strand_id
1 'polypeptide(L)' 'DDGPAHEPHSSLESREDCALVRRALDELSPEFRDPLILKELEGMKYEEIALVLDIPVGTVRSRIHRARQELKEKLTRATA' A
#
# COMPACT_ATOMS: atom_id res chain seq x y z
N ASP A 1 3.19 2.41 40.23
CA ASP A 1 2.57 3.37 39.32
C ASP A 1 2.09 2.56 38.13
N ASP A 2 0.77 2.50 38.02
CA ASP A 2 -0.03 1.55 37.24
C ASP A 2 -0.23 2.14 35.83
N GLY A 3 0.31 1.51 34.79
CA GLY A 3 0.21 1.96 33.40
C GLY A 3 -0.26 0.81 32.51
N PRO A 4 -1.27 1.01 31.65
CA PRO A 4 -2.19 -0.05 31.27
C PRO A 4 -1.47 -1.13 30.47
N ALA A 5 -1.71 -2.38 30.86
CA ALA A 5 -1.55 -3.52 29.97
C ALA A 5 -2.42 -3.27 28.73
N HIS A 6 -1.83 -2.70 27.69
CA HIS A 6 -2.52 -2.41 26.43
C HIS A 6 -3.13 -3.73 25.95
N GLU A 7 -4.46 -3.73 25.81
CA GLU A 7 -5.26 -4.92 25.56
C GLU A 7 -4.66 -5.78 24.44
N PRO A 8 -4.46 -7.09 24.66
CA PRO A 8 -3.91 -7.98 23.64
C PRO A 8 -4.72 -7.95 22.34
N HIS A 9 -6.01 -7.61 22.39
CA HIS A 9 -6.87 -7.44 21.22
C HIS A 9 -6.38 -6.34 20.27
N SER A 10 -6.07 -5.15 20.76
CA SER A 10 -5.64 -4.00 19.92
C SER A 10 -4.35 -4.25 19.13
N SER A 11 -3.39 -4.98 19.73
CA SER A 11 -2.14 -5.34 19.05
C SER A 11 -2.32 -6.46 18.03
N LEU A 12 -3.27 -7.37 18.25
CA LEU A 12 -3.61 -8.43 17.28
C LEU A 12 -4.35 -7.85 16.08
N GLU A 13 -5.34 -6.99 16.30
CA GLU A 13 -6.10 -6.30 15.25
C GLU A 13 -5.15 -5.50 14.33
N SER A 14 -4.24 -4.72 14.92
CA SER A 14 -3.24 -3.95 14.15
C SER A 14 -2.31 -4.83 13.29
N ARG A 15 -1.99 -6.04 13.78
CA ARG A 15 -1.15 -7.01 13.05
C ARG A 15 -1.92 -7.66 11.91
N GLU A 16 -3.20 -7.96 12.11
CA GLU A 16 -4.09 -8.50 11.09
C GLU A 16 -4.33 -7.49 9.97
N ASP A 17 -4.56 -6.22 10.31
CA ASP A 17 -4.69 -5.12 9.34
C ASP A 17 -3.43 -4.96 8.49
N CYS A 18 -2.25 -4.96 9.14
CA CYS A 18 -0.97 -4.89 8.43
C CYS A 18 -0.76 -6.09 7.49
N ALA A 19 -1.11 -7.30 7.95
CA ALA A 19 -1.00 -8.50 7.15
C ALA A 19 -1.95 -8.46 5.94
N LEU A 20 -3.15 -7.89 6.12
CA LEU A 20 -4.13 -7.75 5.05
C LEU A 20 -3.65 -6.78 3.97
N VAL A 21 -3.17 -5.59 4.35
CA VAL A 21 -2.62 -4.61 3.40
C VAL A 21 -1.43 -5.21 2.65
N ARG A 22 -0.55 -5.91 3.35
CA ARG A 22 0.60 -6.57 2.72
C ARG A 22 0.17 -7.59 1.66
N ARG A 23 -0.79 -8.46 1.97
CA ARG A 23 -1.33 -9.43 1.01
C ARG A 23 -1.99 -8.74 -0.18
N ALA A 24 -2.79 -7.71 0.06
CA ALA A 24 -3.47 -6.99 -1.02
C ALA A 24 -2.48 -6.29 -1.95
N LEU A 25 -1.37 -5.76 -1.43
CA LEU A 25 -0.25 -5.23 -2.23
C LEU A 25 0.46 -6.34 -3.02
N ASP A 26 0.69 -7.51 -2.43
CA ASP A 26 1.34 -8.64 -3.11
C ASP A 26 0.51 -9.23 -4.26
N GLU A 27 -0.82 -9.05 -4.23
CA GLU A 27 -1.70 -9.44 -5.34
C GLU A 27 -1.81 -8.38 -6.46
N LEU A 28 -1.23 -7.18 -6.30
CA LEU A 28 -1.18 -6.20 -7.38
C LEU A 28 -0.12 -6.62 -8.40
N SER A 29 -0.43 -6.43 -9.69
CA SER A 29 0.58 -6.56 -10.74
C SER A 29 1.77 -5.64 -10.44
N PRO A 30 3.02 -6.08 -10.70
CA PRO A 30 4.22 -5.32 -10.36
C PRO A 30 4.22 -3.92 -11.00
N GLU A 31 3.67 -3.79 -12.21
CA GLU A 31 3.54 -2.50 -12.88
C GLU A 31 2.69 -1.46 -12.13
N PHE A 32 1.79 -1.88 -11.24
CA PHE A 32 0.98 -1.01 -10.39
C PHE A 32 1.54 -0.93 -8.97
N ARG A 33 2.06 -2.05 -8.47
CA ARG A 33 2.63 -2.17 -7.14
C ARG A 33 3.88 -1.32 -6.96
N ASP A 34 4.83 -1.40 -7.88
CA ASP A 34 6.13 -0.76 -7.76
C ASP A 34 6.02 0.78 -7.67
N PRO A 35 5.32 1.49 -8.58
CA PRO A 35 5.16 2.94 -8.44
C PRO A 35 4.35 3.34 -7.20
N LEU A 36 3.43 2.49 -6.71
CA LEU A 36 2.69 2.75 -5.48
C LEU A 36 3.58 2.65 -4.24
N ILE A 37 4.43 1.62 -4.15
CA ILE A 37 5.39 1.44 -3.05
C ILE A 37 6.37 2.60 -3.00
N LEU A 38 6.98 2.95 -4.14
CA LEU A 38 7.92 4.06 -4.20
C LEU A 38 7.26 5.39 -3.78
N LYS A 39 5.98 5.56 -4.09
CA LYS A 39 5.24 6.78 -3.73
C LYS A 39 4.87 6.84 -2.24
N GLU A 40 4.30 5.77 -1.71
CA GLU A 40 3.66 5.77 -0.38
C GLU A 40 4.61 5.32 0.73
N LEU A 41 5.52 4.38 0.45
CA LEU A 41 6.45 3.84 1.43
C LEU A 41 7.80 4.56 1.38
N GLU A 42 8.34 4.78 0.18
CA GLU A 42 9.63 5.47 0.00
C GLU A 42 9.48 7.00 -0.09
N GLY A 43 8.24 7.51 -0.19
CA GLY A 43 7.96 8.95 -0.19
C GLY A 43 8.44 9.71 -1.43
N MET A 44 8.81 9.01 -2.51
CA MET A 44 9.37 9.62 -3.71
C MET A 44 8.38 10.53 -4.45
N LYS A 45 8.90 11.51 -5.19
CA LYS A 45 8.10 12.34 -6.10
C LYS A 45 7.81 11.59 -7.40
N TYR A 46 6.73 11.98 -8.09
CA TYR A 46 6.34 11.34 -9.35
C TYR A 46 7.45 11.39 -10.41
N GLU A 47 8.21 12.49 -10.47
CA GLU A 47 9.33 12.65 -11.40
C GLU A 47 10.51 11.72 -11.07
N GLU A 48 10.79 11.49 -9.80
CA GLU A 48 11.86 10.57 -9.37
C GLU A 48 11.46 9.11 -9.66
N ILE A 49 10.19 8.76 -9.44
CA ILE A 49 9.64 7.44 -9.77
C ILE A 49 9.69 7.20 -11.27
N ALA A 50 9.38 8.22 -12.09
CA ALA A 50 9.46 8.14 -13.54
C ALA A 50 10.87 7.80 -14.02
N LEU A 51 11.90 8.40 -13.39
CA LEU A 51 13.30 8.11 -13.69
C LEU A 51 13.72 6.71 -13.24
N VAL A 52 13.32 6.28 -12.04
CA VAL A 52 13.68 4.96 -11.50
C VAL A 52 13.06 3.82 -12.31
N LEU A 53 11.81 3.98 -12.75
CA LEU A 53 11.07 2.95 -13.49
C LEU A 53 11.20 3.09 -15.01
N ASP A 54 11.93 4.11 -15.50
CA ASP A 54 12.09 4.44 -16.91
C ASP A 54 10.76 4.52 -17.69
N ILE A 55 9.79 5.27 -17.13
CA ILE A 55 8.46 5.48 -17.72
C ILE A 55 8.01 6.94 -17.64
N PRO A 56 7.09 7.40 -18.50
CA PRO A 56 6.58 8.77 -18.44
C PRO A 56 5.91 9.10 -17.10
N VAL A 57 6.09 10.33 -16.60
CA VAL A 57 5.45 10.81 -15.36
C VAL A 57 3.91 10.72 -15.40
N GLY A 58 3.31 10.88 -16.59
CA GLY A 58 1.88 10.67 -16.78
C GLY A 58 1.45 9.21 -16.56
N THR A 59 2.30 8.26 -16.96
CA THR A 59 2.12 6.83 -16.74
C THR A 59 2.28 6.47 -15.27
N VAL A 60 3.22 7.10 -14.55
CA VAL A 60 3.36 6.93 -13.10
C VAL A 60 2.06 7.33 -12.39
N ARG A 61 1.50 8.49 -12.72
CA ARG A 61 0.23 8.96 -12.12
C ARG A 61 -0.93 8.01 -12.40
N SER A 62 -1.08 7.55 -13.64
CA SER A 62 -2.17 6.64 -14.01
C SER A 62 -2.02 5.26 -13.37
N ARG A 63 -0.79 4.72 -13.28
CA ARG A 63 -0.49 3.47 -12.58
C ARG A 63 -0.77 3.54 -11.09
N ILE A 64 -0.34 4.61 -10.40
CA ILE A 64 -0.63 4.80 -8.97
C ILE A 64 -2.14 4.94 -8.72
N HIS A 65 -2.85 5.66 -9.58
CA HIS A 65 -4.30 5.77 -9.46
C HIS A 65 -4.97 4.39 -9.57
N ARG A 66 -4.62 3.60 -10.59
CA ARG A 66 -5.15 2.23 -10.76
C ARG A 66 -4.77 1.32 -9.59
N ALA A 67 -3.53 1.36 -9.14
CA ALA A 67 -3.04 0.59 -7.99
C ALA A 67 -3.88 0.84 -6.74
N ARG A 68 -4.23 2.11 -6.45
CA ARG A 68 -5.08 2.47 -5.30
C ARG A 68 -6.51 1.95 -5.44
N GLN A 69 -7.08 1.98 -6.65
CA GLN A 69 -8.42 1.46 -6.91
C GLN A 69 -8.47 -0.06 -6.70
N GLU A 70 -7.52 -0.79 -7.30
CA GLU A 70 -7.43 -2.25 -7.12
C GLU A 70 -7.15 -2.63 -5.67
N LEU A 71 -6.27 -1.89 -4.97
CA LEU A 71 -5.99 -2.13 -3.55
C LEU A 71 -7.26 -1.94 -2.71
N LYS A 72 -8.03 -0.88 -2.97
CA LYS A 72 -9.30 -0.62 -2.29
C LYS A 72 -10.31 -1.75 -2.53
N GLU A 73 -10.45 -2.22 -3.77
CA GLU A 73 -11.36 -3.33 -4.11
C GLU A 73 -10.96 -4.62 -3.38
N LYS A 74 -9.66 -4.94 -3.36
CA LYS A 74 -9.11 -6.11 -2.64
C LYS A 74 -9.37 -6.04 -1.14
N LEU A 75 -9.07 -4.91 -0.52
CA LEU A 75 -9.30 -4.71 0.91
C LEU A 75 -10.78 -4.79 1.26
N THR A 76 -11.65 -4.15 0.46
CA THR A 76 -13.11 -4.20 0.66
C THR A 76 -13.63 -5.63 0.60
N ARG A 77 -13.16 -6.43 -0.36
CA ARG A 77 -13.55 -7.84 -0.48
C ARG A 77 -13.04 -8.71 0.67
N ALA A 78 -11.90 -8.37 1.26
CA ALA A 78 -11.31 -9.16 2.33
C ALA A 78 -11.88 -8.84 3.72
N THR A 79 -12.48 -7.66 3.88
CA THR A 79 -13.18 -7.24 5.11
C THR A 79 -14.71 -7.42 5.04
N ALA A 80 -15.24 -7.87 3.90
CA ALA A 80 -16.66 -8.15 3.69
C ALA A 80 -16.97 -9.62 3.96
#